data_AF-A0A8K0KQL9-F1
#
_entry.id   AF-A0A8K0KQL9-F1
#
_cell.length_a   1.000
_cell.length_b   1.000
_cell.length_c   1.000
_cell.angle_alpha   90.00
_cell.angle_beta   90.00
_cell.angle_gamma   90.00
#
_symmetry.space_group_name_H-M   'P 1'
#
loop_
_entity.id
_entity.type
_entity.pdbx_description
1 polymer ?
#
loop_
_entity_poly.entity_id
_entity_poly.type
_entity_poly.pdbx_seq_one_letter_code
_entity_poly.pdbx_strand_id
1 'polypeptide(L)' 'MTYEALQEMHYLEMVIQGKRFGLTQTKAAIASVISSYVLKPCVEKSPIPVELDPKAFLVLFSKNHLWVKLEKIKG' A
#
# COMPACT_ATOMS: atom_id res chain seq x y z
N MET A 1 3.58 -13.86 32.71
CA MET A 1 3.97 -12.99 31.59
C MET A 1 3.54 -11.57 31.94
N THR A 2 4.48 -10.69 32.24
CA THR A 2 4.21 -9.27 32.53
C THR A 2 3.94 -8.52 31.22
N TYR A 3 3.09 -7.47 31.27
CA TYR A 3 2.72 -6.68 30.08
C TYR A 3 3.93 -6.02 29.39
N GLU A 4 4.96 -5.67 30.15
CA GLU A 4 6.18 -5.07 29.63
C GLU A 4 6.93 -6.01 28.69
N ALA A 5 7.09 -7.28 29.09
CA ALA A 5 7.73 -8.29 28.25
C ALA A 5 6.98 -8.53 26.93
N LEU A 6 5.64 -8.51 26.97
CA LEU A 6 4.81 -8.62 25.75
C LEU A 6 5.02 -7.44 24.79
N GLN A 7 5.17 -6.23 25.33
CA GLN A 7 5.36 -5.03 24.53
C GLN A 7 6.77 -4.97 23.90
N GLU A 8 7.79 -5.42 24.63
CA GLU A 8 9.15 -5.56 24.09
C GLU A 8 9.22 -6.59 22.96
N MET A 9 8.55 -7.74 23.11
CA MET A 9 8.47 -8.75 22.05
C MET A 9 7.81 -8.19 20.79
N HIS A 10 6.70 -7.47 20.94
CA HIS A 10 6.00 -6.83 19.82
C HIS A 10 6.85 -5.73 19.16
N TYR A 11 7.61 -4.95 19.94
CA TYR A 11 8.53 -3.96 19.40
C TYR A 11 9.68 -4.60 18.62
N LEU A 12 10.27 -5.69 19.12
CA LEU A 12 11.31 -6.44 18.42
C LEU A 12 10.83 -6.97 17.06
N GLU A 13 9.60 -7.51 17.00
CA GLU A 13 9.01 -7.95 15.73
C GLU A 13 8.90 -6.81 14.71
N MET A 14 8.49 -5.60 15.14
CA MET A 14 8.41 -4.45 14.25
C MET A 14 9.79 -4.03 13.70
N VAL A 15 10.85 -4.21 14.47
CA VAL A 15 12.24 -3.92 14.06
C VAL A 15 12.74 -4.98 13.08
N ILE A 16 12.60 -6.26 13.42
CA ILE A 16 13.09 -7.38 12.60
C ILE A 16 12.35 -7.45 11.26
N GLN A 17 11.03 -7.24 11.26
CA GLN A 17 10.20 -7.26 10.06
C GLN A 17 10.27 -5.95 9.26
N GLY A 18 11.00 -4.94 9.75
CA GLY A 18 11.15 -3.66 9.05
C GLY A 18 9.82 -2.88 8.86
N LYS A 19 8.80 -3.15 9.68
CA LYS A 19 7.45 -2.57 9.53
C LYS A 19 7.46 -1.04 9.54
N ARG A 20 8.31 -0.43 10.36
CA ARG A 20 8.47 1.04 10.44
C ARG A 20 9.01 1.64 9.14
N PHE A 21 9.95 0.95 8.50
CA PHE A 21 10.51 1.37 7.21
C PHE A 21 9.45 1.27 6.12
N GLY A 22 8.77 0.13 5.99
CA GLY A 22 7.69 -0.05 5.02
C GLY A 22 6.59 1.01 5.16
N LEU A 23 6.15 1.27 6.39
CA LEU A 23 5.13 2.31 6.65
C LEU A 23 5.59 3.71 6.22
N THR A 24 6.85 4.06 6.50
CA THR A 24 7.40 5.37 6.14
C THR A 24 7.58 5.51 4.63
N GLN A 25 8.11 4.47 3.98
CA GLN A 25 8.29 4.41 2.54
C GLN A 25 6.94 4.55 1.81
N THR A 26 5.91 3.82 2.24
CA THR A 26 4.57 3.90 1.64
C THR A 26 3.96 5.28 1.81
N LYS A 27 4.07 5.90 3.00
CA LYS A 27 3.57 7.27 3.22
C LYS A 27 4.28 8.29 2.33
N ALA A 28 5.60 8.22 2.23
CA ALA A 28 6.38 9.11 1.39
C ALA A 28 6.04 8.93 -0.10
N ALA A 29 5.87 7.69 -0.56
CA ALA A 29 5.48 7.38 -1.93
C ALA A 29 4.07 7.91 -2.27
N ILE A 30 3.11 7.73 -1.36
CA ILE A 30 1.75 8.25 -1.56
C ILE A 30 1.75 9.78 -1.61
N ALA A 31 2.46 10.42 -0.67
CA ALA A 31 2.54 11.88 -0.61
C ALA A 31 3.15 12.48 -1.89
N SER A 32 4.23 11.89 -2.41
CA SER A 32 4.91 12.38 -3.61
C SER A 32 4.09 12.17 -4.89
N VAL A 33 3.33 11.07 -4.97
CA VAL A 33 2.44 10.80 -6.09
C VAL A 33 1.28 11.79 -6.09
N ILE A 34 0.60 11.97 -4.96
CA ILE A 34 -0.56 12.88 -4.86
C ILE A 34 -0.14 14.35 -5.04
N SER A 35 1.06 14.73 -4.59
CA SER A 35 1.54 16.11 -4.75
C SER A 35 1.88 16.49 -6.19
N SER A 36 2.21 15.50 -7.02
CA SER A 36 2.79 15.74 -8.37
C SER A 36 1.91 15.22 -9.50
N TYR A 37 0.96 14.33 -9.22
CA TYR A 37 0.14 13.64 -10.21
C TYR A 37 -1.33 13.54 -9.80
N VAL A 38 -2.21 13.68 -10.78
CA VAL A 38 -3.62 13.31 -10.69
C VAL A 38 -3.76 11.85 -11.14
N LEU A 39 -4.36 11.02 -10.29
CA LEU A 39 -4.67 9.63 -10.57
C LEU A 39 -6.07 9.53 -11.18
N LYS A 40 -6.19 8.95 -12.38
CA LYS A 40 -7.48 8.63 -13.01
C LYS A 40 -7.62 7.13 -13.22
N PRO A 41 -8.77 6.52 -12.84
CA PRO A 41 -9.00 5.11 -13.10
C PRO A 41 -9.12 4.85 -14.61
N CYS A 42 -8.48 3.79 -15.11
CA CYS A 42 -8.66 3.35 -16.49
C CYS A 42 -9.82 2.34 -16.54
N VAL A 43 -11.03 2.87 -16.74
CA VAL A 43 -12.30 2.09 -16.76
C VAL A 43 -12.31 1.03 -17.86
N GLU A 44 -11.61 1.27 -18.97
CA GLU A 44 -11.52 0.32 -20.10
C GLU A 44 -10.72 -0.94 -19.77
N LYS A 45 -9.77 -0.85 -18.84
CA LYS A 45 -8.83 -1.95 -18.50
C LYS A 45 -9.04 -2.51 -17.11
N SER A 46 -9.68 -1.76 -16.21
CA SER A 46 -9.95 -2.19 -14.84
C SER A 46 -11.44 -2.36 -14.64
N PRO A 47 -11.93 -3.56 -14.28
CA PRO A 47 -13.34 -3.72 -13.92
C PRO A 47 -13.66 -2.89 -12.67
N ILE A 48 -14.81 -2.20 -12.71
CA ILE A 48 -15.36 -1.46 -11.59
C ILE A 48 -16.67 -2.16 -11.21
N PRO A 49 -16.81 -2.74 -10.01
CA PRO A 49 -15.88 -2.71 -8.87
C PRO A 49 -14.65 -3.61 -9.04
N VAL A 50 -13.55 -3.26 -8.35
CA VAL A 50 -12.29 -4.03 -8.39
C VAL A 50 -12.49 -5.37 -7.69
N GLU A 51 -12.33 -6.47 -8.43
CA GLU A 51 -12.37 -7.82 -7.87
C GLU A 51 -11.01 -8.22 -7.29
N LEU A 52 -10.97 -8.45 -5.98
CA LEU A 52 -9.79 -8.96 -5.30
C LEU A 52 -9.61 -10.46 -5.59
N ASP A 53 -8.36 -10.87 -5.80
CA ASP A 53 -8.02 -12.28 -5.94
C ASP A 53 -7.91 -12.94 -4.56
N PRO A 54 -8.81 -13.88 -4.21
CA PRO A 54 -8.75 -14.57 -2.93
C PRO A 54 -7.50 -15.45 -2.76
N LYS A 55 -6.71 -15.69 -3.82
CA LYS A 55 -5.47 -16.47 -3.76
C LYS A 55 -4.23 -15.65 -3.40
N ALA A 56 -4.35 -14.32 -3.36
CA ALA A 56 -3.23 -13.44 -3.07
C ALA A 56 -2.99 -13.32 -1.55
N PHE A 57 -2.18 -14.23 -1.00
CA PHE A 57 -1.98 -14.37 0.46
C PHE A 57 -1.15 -13.26 1.10
N LEU A 58 -0.24 -12.60 0.36
CA LEU A 58 0.72 -11.62 0.91
C LEU A 58 0.40 -10.16 0.58
N VAL A 59 -0.29 -9.88 -0.53
CA VAL A 59 -0.65 -8.53 -0.99
C VAL A 59 -2.03 -8.63 -1.63
N LEU A 60 -2.94 -7.73 -1.29
CA LEU A 60 -4.24 -7.63 -1.97
C LEU A 60 -4.01 -7.34 -3.45
N PHE A 61 -4.14 -8.36 -4.30
CA PHE A 61 -4.05 -8.22 -5.75
C PHE A 61 -5.45 -8.17 -6.36
N SER A 62 -5.63 -7.32 -7.37
CA SER A 62 -6.79 -7.36 -8.26
C SER A 62 -6.62 -8.54 -9.23
N LYS A 63 -7.70 -9.29 -9.50
CA LYS A 63 -7.68 -10.39 -10.47
C LYS A 63 -7.26 -9.94 -11.87
N ASN A 64 -7.64 -8.72 -12.27
CA ASN A 64 -7.40 -8.18 -13.61
C ASN A 64 -6.38 -7.02 -13.62
N HIS A 65 -5.51 -6.97 -12.61
CA HIS A 65 -4.61 -5.84 -12.35
C HIS A 65 -5.38 -4.53 -12.08
N LEU A 66 -4.68 -3.49 -11.65
CA LEU A 66 -5.25 -2.16 -11.42
C LEU A 66 -4.55 -1.16 -12.33
N TRP A 67 -5.27 -0.69 -13.34
CA TRP A 67 -4.74 0.27 -14.31
C TRP A 67 -5.11 1.69 -13.89
N VAL A 68 -4.09 2.48 -13.56
CA VAL A 68 -4.24 3.88 -13.18
C VAL A 68 -3.47 4.76 -14.15
N LYS A 69 -4.13 5.78 -14.66
CA LYS A 69 -3.51 6.81 -15.48
C LYS A 69 -2.97 7.91 -14.57
N LEU A 70 -1.69 8.26 -14.75
CA LEU A 70 -1.01 9.35 -14.06
C LEU A 70 -0.98 10.57 -14.98
N GLU A 71 -1.57 11.68 -14.55
CA GLU A 71 -1.47 12.97 -15.24
C GLU A 71 -0.68 13.93 -14.36
N LYS A 72 0.48 14.41 -14.82
CA LYS A 72 1.30 15.34 -14.03
C LYS A 72 0.52 16.64 -13.81
N ILE A 73 0.46 17.09 -12.56
CA ILE A 73 -0.10 18.40 -12.22
C ILE A 73 0.86 19.44 -12.80
N LYS A 74 0.41 20.17 -13.83
CA LYS A 74 1.12 21.36 -14.30
C LYS A 74 0.92 22.44 -13.25
N GLY A 75 1.98 22.74 -12.50
CA GLY A 75 2.07 23.95 -11.69
C GLY A 75 2.17 25.19 -12.56
#